data_AF-A0A9P5CJZ4-F1
#
_entry.id   AF-A0A9P5CJZ4-F1
#
_cell.length_a   1.000
_cell.length_b   1.000
_cell.length_c   1.000
_cell.angle_alpha   90.00
_cell.angle_beta   90.00
_cell.angle_gamma   90.00
#
_symmetry.space_group_name_H-M   'P 1'
#
loop_
_entity.id
_entity.type
_entity.pdbx_description
1 polymer ?
#
loop_
_entity_poly.entity_id
_entity_poly.type
_entity_poly.pdbx_seq_one_letter_code
_entity_poly.pdbx_strand_id
1 'polypeptide(L)'
;MMAGPVHNSAVYVLGQMQHAPAFPPPSPPSPATASDGPELAPASATHSSSTSQLFDDRLSSAVHVLNTEATSLSSLTEFYATDLAARAAFNAAVETITSRSRGKLVIIGVGKSGHIARKLVATFNSLSIYASFMHPTEALHGDLGHVGPDDTLMLITFSGKTPELSLLMPHLDERLPLIVLTGRTLDADVVKQREREASGTTILLPAPIHESETVSFGVSAPTTSTTMALAVGDALALTCAGELNPSTGGVAGVFGRNHPGGAIGASYRKPQTVRDIMIPYADISTLESGETPQSLVGGDVLRAAYTSKTGWLRVGADAIVSPTRIRRMNSAELARELADMPWLTVRRAAFISLGAATQLKAAGEWMRSNMAKPRDLEDDEEVCTPESIVAVLEEDGEVVGVMEASAILDVTS
;
A
#
# COMPACT_ATOMS: atom_id res chain seq x y z
N MET A 1 19.41 -35.19 30.49
CA MET A 1 18.12 -34.86 31.16
C MET A 1 17.66 -33.53 30.59
N MET A 2 17.08 -33.50 29.39
CA MET A 2 15.64 -33.62 29.08
C MET A 2 14.73 -32.80 30.01
N ALA A 3 14.26 -31.65 29.52
CA ALA A 3 12.98 -31.06 29.88
C ALA A 3 12.24 -30.79 28.56
N GLY A 4 11.08 -31.42 28.40
CA GLY A 4 10.22 -31.34 27.23
C GLY A 4 9.37 -30.06 27.17
N PRO A 5 8.56 -29.89 26.11
CA PRO A 5 7.90 -28.63 25.78
C PRO A 5 6.54 -28.47 26.49
N VAL A 6 6.20 -27.23 26.82
CA VAL A 6 4.86 -26.87 27.33
C VAL A 6 4.07 -26.22 26.19
N HIS A 7 3.04 -26.94 25.73
CA HIS A 7 1.94 -26.40 24.94
C HIS A 7 0.88 -25.83 25.89
N ASN A 8 0.30 -24.67 25.57
CA ASN A 8 -1.07 -24.35 25.97
C ASN A 8 -1.77 -23.44 24.95
N SER A 9 -2.55 -24.10 24.10
CA SER A 9 -3.66 -23.57 23.32
C SER A 9 -4.78 -23.11 24.27
N ALA A 10 -5.44 -21.99 24.00
CA ALA A 10 -6.72 -21.64 24.61
C ALA A 10 -7.85 -21.87 23.61
N VAL A 11 -8.80 -22.72 24.02
CA VAL A 11 -10.02 -23.12 23.34
C VAL A 11 -11.14 -22.15 23.72
N TYR A 12 -11.92 -21.67 22.74
CA TYR A 12 -13.18 -20.95 22.99
C TYR A 12 -14.28 -21.95 23.32
N VAL A 13 -14.97 -21.76 24.46
CA VAL A 13 -16.21 -22.47 24.80
C VAL A 13 -17.36 -21.47 24.75
N LEU A 14 -18.30 -21.72 23.84
CA LEU A 14 -19.59 -21.03 23.74
C LEU A 14 -20.58 -21.64 24.74
N GLY A 15 -21.22 -20.76 25.54
CA GLY A 15 -22.52 -21.05 26.14
C GLY A 15 -22.57 -20.91 27.66
N GLN A 16 -22.80 -19.70 28.16
CA GLN A 16 -23.81 -19.42 29.19
C GLN A 16 -24.18 -17.92 29.17
N MET A 17 -25.47 -17.67 29.01
CA MET A 17 -26.12 -16.37 29.16
C MET A 17 -26.25 -16.03 30.65
N GLN A 18 -25.51 -15.02 31.13
CA GLN A 18 -25.90 -14.23 32.29
C GLN A 18 -25.52 -12.76 32.06
N HIS A 19 -26.54 -11.92 31.91
CA HIS A 19 -26.41 -10.46 31.92
C HIS A 19 -25.99 -10.00 33.33
N ALA A 20 -24.77 -9.49 33.45
CA ALA A 20 -24.35 -8.62 34.54
C ALA A 20 -23.60 -7.41 33.96
N PRO A 21 -23.87 -6.18 34.42
CA PRO A 21 -23.14 -5.01 33.95
C PRO A 21 -21.69 -5.09 34.43
N ALA A 22 -20.75 -5.11 33.49
CA ALA A 22 -19.32 -5.08 33.79
C ALA A 22 -18.92 -3.68 34.27
N PHE A 23 -18.85 -3.49 35.59
CA PHE A 23 -18.14 -2.35 36.16
C PHE A 23 -16.63 -2.66 36.19
N PRO A 24 -15.77 -1.80 35.59
CA PRO A 24 -14.33 -1.96 35.72
C PRO A 24 -13.91 -1.75 37.19
N PRO A 25 -12.87 -2.44 37.68
CA PRO A 25 -12.38 -2.23 39.03
C PRO A 25 -11.86 -0.79 39.21
N PRO A 26 -12.01 -0.19 40.40
CA PRO A 26 -11.54 1.17 40.65
C PRO A 26 -10.01 1.25 40.53
N SER A 27 -9.54 2.36 39.96
CA SER A 27 -8.12 2.66 39.83
C SER A 27 -7.43 2.71 41.20
N PRO A 28 -6.15 2.30 41.30
CA PRO A 28 -5.40 2.40 42.55
C PRO A 28 -5.23 3.87 42.98
N PRO A 29 -5.17 4.16 44.29
CA PRO A 29 -5.07 5.53 44.79
C PRO A 29 -3.79 6.20 44.32
N SER A 30 -3.90 7.46 43.91
CA SER A 30 -2.75 8.30 43.58
C SER A 30 -1.83 8.44 44.81
N PRO A 31 -0.49 8.46 44.65
CA PRO A 31 0.41 8.60 45.78
C PRO A 31 0.20 9.95 46.46
N ALA A 32 0.32 9.98 47.78
CA ALA A 32 0.21 11.20 48.57
C ALA A 32 1.33 12.18 48.18
N THR A 33 0.96 13.40 47.83
CA THR A 33 1.88 14.53 47.68
C THR A 33 2.50 14.84 49.04
N ALA A 34 3.81 14.63 49.19
CA ALA A 34 4.54 15.06 50.38
C ALA A 34 4.72 16.58 50.34
N SER A 35 4.18 17.27 51.34
CA SER A 35 4.44 18.68 51.66
C SER A 35 5.79 18.83 52.39
N ASP A 36 6.55 19.86 52.00
CA ASP A 36 7.62 20.58 52.69
C ASP A 36 8.67 19.80 53.52
N GLY A 37 9.88 19.74 52.97
CA GLY A 37 11.15 19.38 53.63
C GLY A 37 12.34 19.91 52.81
N PRO A 38 13.50 20.18 53.44
CA PRO A 38 14.32 21.37 53.21
C PRO A 38 14.98 21.44 51.83
N GLU A 39 15.15 22.68 51.37
CA GLU A 39 15.91 23.10 50.20
C GLU A 39 17.26 22.38 50.11
N LEU A 40 17.29 21.30 49.32
CA LEU A 40 18.50 20.61 48.94
C LEU A 40 19.17 21.43 47.85
N ALA A 41 20.37 21.93 48.16
CA ALA A 41 21.27 22.58 47.23
C ALA A 41 21.35 21.81 45.89
N PRO A 42 21.53 22.49 44.74
CA PRO A 42 21.53 21.83 43.44
C PRO A 42 22.64 20.80 43.42
N ALA A 43 22.27 19.52 43.46
CA ALA A 43 23.17 18.43 43.16
C ALA A 43 23.68 18.68 41.74
N SER A 44 24.97 18.94 41.64
CA SER A 44 25.71 19.12 40.40
C SER A 44 25.28 18.07 39.38
N ALA A 45 24.68 18.51 38.29
CA ALA A 45 24.30 17.65 37.18
C ALA A 45 25.55 17.05 36.54
N THR A 46 25.88 15.80 36.87
CA THR A 46 26.93 15.03 36.18
C THR A 46 26.46 13.67 35.68
N HIS A 47 25.15 13.41 35.63
CA HIS A 47 24.60 12.14 35.14
C HIS A 47 23.61 12.23 33.95
N SER A 48 23.41 13.41 33.33
CA SER A 48 22.50 13.52 32.17
C SER A 48 23.15 13.22 30.82
N SER A 49 24.46 13.36 30.66
CA SER A 49 25.13 13.25 29.34
C SER A 49 25.24 11.82 28.81
N SER A 50 25.45 10.82 29.69
CA SER A 50 25.61 9.43 29.24
C SER A 50 24.29 8.80 28.77
N THR A 51 23.17 9.22 29.38
CA THR A 51 21.84 8.70 29.03
C THR A 51 21.34 9.32 27.72
N SER A 52 21.59 10.62 27.50
CA SER A 52 21.29 11.26 26.21
C SER A 52 22.17 10.70 25.09
N GLN A 53 23.47 10.48 25.35
CA GLN A 53 24.38 9.94 24.35
C GLN A 53 24.04 8.50 23.96
N LEU A 54 23.71 7.64 24.93
CA LEU A 54 23.22 6.28 24.65
C LEU A 54 21.87 6.27 23.91
N PHE A 55 21.00 7.27 24.16
CA PHE A 55 19.75 7.44 23.43
C PHE A 55 20.01 7.81 21.97
N ASP A 56 20.88 8.78 21.74
CA ASP A 56 21.26 9.24 20.39
C ASP A 56 21.97 8.13 19.60
N ASP A 57 22.85 7.34 20.24
CA ASP A 57 23.55 6.21 19.61
C ASP A 57 22.57 5.09 19.18
N ARG A 58 21.56 4.80 20.00
CA ARG A 58 20.51 3.82 19.67
C ARG A 58 19.70 4.28 18.47
N LEU A 59 19.29 5.55 18.47
CA LEU A 59 18.50 6.11 17.38
C LEU A 59 19.33 6.18 16.10
N SER A 60 20.59 6.60 16.18
CA SER A 60 21.54 6.60 15.06
C SER A 60 21.69 5.22 14.45
N SER A 61 21.85 4.18 15.28
CA SER A 61 21.95 2.79 14.82
C SER A 61 20.67 2.31 14.13
N ALA A 62 19.50 2.62 14.68
CA ALA A 62 18.22 2.25 14.07
C ALA A 62 17.99 2.98 12.73
N VAL A 63 18.30 4.28 12.68
CA VAL A 63 18.22 5.09 11.47
C VAL A 63 19.19 4.60 10.41
N HIS A 64 20.40 4.16 10.80
CA HIS A 64 21.37 3.54 9.89
C HIS A 64 20.78 2.32 9.19
N VAL A 65 20.19 1.37 9.94
CA VAL A 65 19.54 0.17 9.36
C VAL A 65 18.43 0.57 8.38
N LEU A 66 17.54 1.48 8.78
CA LEU A 66 16.44 1.94 7.93
C LEU A 66 16.94 2.61 6.64
N ASN A 67 17.98 3.44 6.74
CA ASN A 67 18.58 4.10 5.59
C ASN A 67 19.29 3.11 4.66
N THR A 68 20.00 2.10 5.20
CA THR A 68 20.62 1.04 4.40
C THR A 68 19.56 0.26 3.62
N GLU A 69 18.44 -0.09 4.25
CA GLU A 69 17.34 -0.78 3.57
C GLU A 69 16.69 0.09 2.49
N ALA A 70 16.39 1.35 2.80
CA ALA A 70 15.81 2.32 1.86
C ALA A 70 16.73 2.58 0.65
N THR A 71 18.04 2.71 0.90
CA THR A 71 19.05 2.87 -0.16
C THR A 71 19.07 1.64 -1.05
N SER A 72 19.05 0.44 -0.45
CA SER A 72 19.02 -0.80 -1.22
C SER A 72 17.78 -0.92 -2.09
N LEU A 73 16.59 -0.55 -1.59
CA LEU A 73 15.35 -0.51 -2.38
C LEU A 73 15.44 0.49 -3.55
N SER A 74 16.04 1.66 -3.31
CA SER A 74 16.25 2.67 -4.35
C SER A 74 17.15 2.14 -5.45
N SER A 75 18.30 1.55 -5.10
CA SER A 75 19.20 0.91 -6.06
C SER A 75 18.55 -0.26 -6.80
N LEU A 76 17.74 -1.06 -6.11
CA LEU A 76 17.00 -2.17 -6.73
C LEU A 76 15.96 -1.67 -7.75
N THR A 77 15.30 -0.55 -7.46
CA THR A 77 14.35 0.09 -8.38
C THR A 77 15.07 0.55 -9.65
N GLU A 78 16.20 1.23 -9.50
CA GLU A 78 17.03 1.66 -10.64
C GLU A 78 17.55 0.46 -11.44
N PHE A 79 17.98 -0.61 -10.76
CA PHE A 79 18.42 -1.85 -11.37
C PHE A 79 17.34 -2.46 -12.28
N TYR A 80 16.10 -2.61 -11.79
CA TYR A 80 15.00 -3.10 -12.62
C TYR A 80 14.53 -2.10 -13.69
N ALA A 81 14.80 -0.81 -13.55
CA ALA A 81 14.48 0.17 -14.59
C ALA A 81 15.48 0.16 -15.75
N THR A 82 16.75 -0.10 -15.45
CA THR A 82 17.88 0.11 -16.39
C THR A 82 18.49 -1.18 -16.91
N ASP A 83 18.57 -2.24 -16.12
CA ASP A 83 19.19 -3.50 -16.51
C ASP A 83 18.27 -4.33 -17.41
N LEU A 84 18.70 -4.61 -18.64
CA LEU A 84 17.90 -5.32 -19.63
C LEU A 84 17.63 -6.78 -19.25
N ALA A 85 18.59 -7.44 -18.60
CA ALA A 85 18.45 -8.85 -18.21
C ALA A 85 17.46 -9.00 -17.06
N ALA A 86 17.54 -8.12 -16.05
CA ALA A 86 16.58 -8.07 -14.94
C ALA A 86 15.15 -7.80 -15.43
N ARG A 87 14.99 -6.87 -16.38
CA ARG A 87 13.69 -6.57 -17.01
C ARG A 87 13.13 -7.76 -17.76
N ALA A 88 13.96 -8.43 -18.56
CA ALA A 88 13.54 -9.63 -19.30
C ALA A 88 13.15 -10.76 -18.34
N ALA A 89 13.95 -11.00 -17.29
CA ALA A 89 13.67 -12.02 -16.29
C ALA A 89 12.39 -11.74 -15.51
N PHE A 90 12.13 -10.48 -15.13
CA PHE A 90 10.90 -10.11 -14.44
C PHE A 90 9.66 -10.37 -15.31
N ASN A 91 9.67 -9.94 -16.57
CA ASN A 91 8.55 -10.19 -17.49
C ASN A 91 8.35 -11.68 -17.75
N ALA A 92 9.44 -12.43 -17.96
CA ALA A 92 9.36 -13.88 -18.13
C ALA A 92 8.79 -14.58 -16.89
N ALA A 93 9.13 -14.10 -15.68
CA ALA A 93 8.58 -14.64 -14.44
C ALA A 93 7.06 -14.39 -14.33
N VAL A 94 6.61 -13.18 -14.68
CA VAL A 94 5.17 -12.85 -14.74
C VAL A 94 4.45 -13.78 -15.72
N GLU A 95 4.91 -13.82 -16.98
CA GLU A 95 4.31 -14.66 -18.04
C GLU A 95 4.27 -16.15 -17.65
N THR A 96 5.33 -16.64 -17.02
CA THR A 96 5.41 -18.03 -16.56
C THR A 96 4.37 -18.34 -15.48
N ILE A 97 4.12 -17.39 -14.57
CA ILE A 97 3.11 -17.56 -13.51
C ILE A 97 1.70 -17.44 -14.10
N THR A 98 1.44 -16.43 -14.94
CA THR A 98 0.10 -16.12 -15.44
C THR A 98 -0.40 -17.10 -16.49
N SER A 99 0.50 -17.67 -17.30
CA SER A 99 0.16 -18.68 -18.32
C SER A 99 -0.28 -20.04 -17.73
N ARG A 100 0.03 -20.32 -16.46
CA ARG A 100 -0.20 -21.65 -15.83
C ARG A 100 -1.42 -21.67 -14.92
N SER A 101 -2.56 -21.24 -15.46
CA SER A 101 -3.85 -21.12 -14.75
C SER A 101 -4.38 -22.39 -14.07
N ARG A 102 -3.87 -23.58 -14.42
CA ARG A 102 -4.28 -24.88 -13.84
C ARG A 102 -3.40 -25.35 -12.69
N GLY A 103 -2.20 -24.78 -12.56
CA GLY A 103 -1.24 -25.13 -11.51
C GLY A 103 -1.22 -24.10 -10.39
N LYS A 104 -0.30 -24.32 -9.45
CA LYS A 104 0.02 -23.36 -8.38
C LYS A 104 1.47 -22.93 -8.41
N LEU A 105 1.75 -21.81 -7.78
CA LEU A 105 3.09 -21.37 -7.48
C LEU A 105 3.59 -22.03 -6.19
N VAL A 106 4.55 -22.96 -6.30
CA VAL A 106 5.18 -23.61 -5.14
C VAL A 106 6.42 -22.82 -4.74
N ILE A 107 6.35 -22.11 -3.61
CA ILE A 107 7.44 -21.26 -3.11
C ILE A 107 8.26 -22.03 -2.08
N ILE A 108 9.57 -22.11 -2.30
CA ILE A 108 10.50 -22.95 -1.54
C ILE A 108 11.60 -22.07 -0.94
N GLY A 109 11.89 -22.27 0.34
CA GLY A 109 12.99 -21.57 1.02
C GLY A 109 13.24 -22.08 2.43
N VAL A 110 14.45 -21.84 2.94
CA VAL A 110 14.88 -22.19 4.31
C VAL A 110 15.11 -20.95 5.16
N GLY A 111 15.05 -21.12 6.48
CA GLY A 111 15.38 -20.06 7.43
C GLY A 111 14.59 -18.76 7.19
N LYS A 112 15.30 -17.62 7.15
CA LYS A 112 14.67 -16.30 6.90
C LYS A 112 14.03 -16.22 5.52
N SER A 113 14.68 -16.75 4.48
CA SER A 113 14.08 -16.87 3.15
C SER A 113 12.80 -17.71 3.15
N GLY A 114 12.72 -18.74 3.99
CA GLY A 114 11.49 -19.53 4.19
C GLY A 114 10.36 -18.74 4.85
N HIS A 115 10.66 -17.78 5.73
CA HIS A 115 9.65 -16.86 6.26
C HIS A 115 9.15 -15.88 5.20
N ILE A 116 10.05 -15.35 4.36
CA ILE A 116 9.66 -14.53 3.21
C ILE A 116 8.79 -15.34 2.24
N ALA A 117 9.15 -16.58 1.95
CA ALA A 117 8.35 -17.49 1.14
C ALA A 117 6.92 -17.64 1.67
N ARG A 118 6.76 -17.88 2.98
CA ARG A 118 5.44 -17.97 3.62
C ARG A 118 4.63 -16.68 3.53
N LYS A 119 5.26 -15.51 3.73
CA LYS A 119 4.59 -14.21 3.54
C LYS A 119 4.13 -14.08 2.09
N LEU A 120 5.00 -14.35 1.13
CA LEU A 120 4.67 -14.27 -0.30
C LEU A 120 3.54 -15.22 -0.68
N VAL A 121 3.50 -16.45 -0.14
CA VAL A 121 2.35 -17.35 -0.33
C VAL A 121 1.05 -16.69 0.11
N ALA A 122 1.03 -15.98 1.25
CA ALA A 122 -0.14 -15.22 1.68
C ALA A 122 -0.46 -14.06 0.72
N THR A 123 0.54 -13.32 0.22
CA THR A 123 0.35 -12.26 -0.79
C THR A 123 -0.23 -12.80 -2.10
N PHE A 124 0.31 -13.88 -2.65
CA PHE A 124 -0.18 -14.44 -3.92
C PHE A 124 -1.63 -14.95 -3.77
N ASN A 125 -1.93 -15.66 -2.68
CA ASN A 125 -3.28 -16.17 -2.44
C ASN A 125 -4.30 -15.06 -2.22
N SER A 126 -3.95 -13.96 -1.53
CA SER A 126 -4.85 -12.80 -1.39
C SER A 126 -5.17 -12.13 -2.73
N LEU A 127 -4.28 -12.29 -3.71
CA LEU A 127 -4.41 -11.78 -5.06
C LEU A 127 -4.95 -12.81 -6.07
N SER A 128 -5.62 -13.87 -5.60
CA SER A 128 -6.20 -14.95 -6.42
C SER A 128 -5.18 -15.71 -7.29
N ILE A 129 -3.91 -15.72 -6.91
CA ILE A 129 -2.88 -16.58 -7.52
C ILE A 129 -2.62 -17.71 -6.54
N TYR A 130 -2.99 -18.92 -6.92
CA TYR A 130 -2.87 -20.05 -6.01
C TYR A 130 -1.39 -20.35 -5.74
N ALA A 131 -1.00 -20.30 -4.47
CA ALA A 131 0.38 -20.51 -4.05
C ALA A 131 0.45 -21.38 -2.80
N SER A 132 1.52 -22.18 -2.70
CA SER A 132 1.80 -23.02 -1.52
C SER A 132 3.26 -22.93 -1.12
N PHE A 133 3.54 -23.06 0.17
CA PHE A 133 4.91 -23.11 0.70
C PHE A 133 5.37 -24.57 0.79
N MET A 134 6.62 -24.85 0.41
CA MET A 134 7.25 -26.14 0.64
C MET A 134 8.64 -25.94 1.26
N HIS A 135 8.91 -26.59 2.40
CA HIS A 135 10.24 -26.56 3.02
C HIS A 135 11.14 -27.61 2.34
N PRO A 136 12.36 -27.28 1.91
CA PRO A 136 13.17 -28.20 1.10
C PRO A 136 13.61 -29.46 1.86
N THR A 137 13.84 -29.38 3.17
CA THR A 137 14.14 -30.57 3.98
C THR A 137 12.95 -31.51 4.05
N GLU A 138 11.73 -30.98 4.26
CA GLU A 138 10.51 -31.80 4.33
C GLU A 138 10.14 -32.37 2.96
N ALA A 139 10.46 -31.65 1.88
CA ALA A 139 10.31 -32.13 0.50
C ALA A 139 11.06 -33.43 0.26
N LEU A 140 12.32 -33.52 0.72
CA LEU A 140 13.13 -34.74 0.65
C LEU A 140 12.59 -35.89 1.53
N HIS A 141 11.64 -35.60 2.41
CA HIS A 141 10.99 -36.57 3.30
C HIS A 141 9.52 -36.82 2.97
N GLY A 142 9.03 -36.38 1.80
CA GLY A 142 7.71 -36.76 1.27
C GLY A 142 6.89 -35.60 0.73
N ASP A 143 7.22 -34.35 1.08
CA ASP A 143 6.41 -33.19 0.66
C ASP A 143 6.53 -32.89 -0.85
N LEU A 144 7.46 -33.51 -1.57
CA LEU A 144 7.50 -33.46 -3.05
C LEU A 144 6.18 -33.89 -3.70
N GLY A 145 5.38 -34.74 -3.03
CA GLY A 145 4.05 -35.13 -3.51
C GLY A 145 3.06 -33.97 -3.61
N HIS A 146 3.35 -32.81 -3.02
CA HIS A 146 2.55 -31.59 -3.18
C HIS A 146 2.79 -30.90 -4.52
N VAL A 147 3.87 -31.21 -5.25
CA VAL A 147 4.19 -30.61 -6.55
C VAL A 147 3.44 -31.33 -7.66
N GLY A 148 2.60 -30.60 -8.39
CA GLY A 148 1.84 -31.09 -9.53
C GLY A 148 2.53 -30.83 -10.88
N PRO A 149 2.11 -31.51 -11.96
CA PRO A 149 2.70 -31.38 -13.29
C PRO A 149 2.44 -30.02 -13.96
N ASP A 150 1.44 -29.28 -13.49
CA ASP A 150 1.07 -27.95 -14.00
C ASP A 150 1.66 -26.80 -13.15
N ASP A 151 2.44 -27.10 -12.11
CA ASP A 151 2.93 -26.09 -11.18
C ASP A 151 4.08 -25.24 -11.75
N THR A 152 4.32 -24.10 -11.10
CA THR A 152 5.54 -23.29 -11.24
C THR A 152 6.30 -23.32 -9.93
N LEU A 153 7.60 -23.52 -9.99
CA LEU A 153 8.46 -23.53 -8.80
C LEU A 153 9.11 -22.16 -8.61
N MET A 154 9.18 -21.67 -7.38
CA MET A 154 9.96 -20.48 -7.03
C MET A 154 10.86 -20.74 -5.82
N LEU A 155 12.17 -20.69 -6.00
CA LEU A 155 13.15 -20.79 -4.91
C LEU A 155 13.52 -19.40 -4.41
N ILE A 156 13.63 -19.22 -3.10
CA ILE A 156 14.16 -18.00 -2.49
C ILE A 156 15.49 -18.32 -1.80
N THR A 157 16.58 -17.73 -2.30
CA THR A 157 17.93 -17.90 -1.73
C THR A 157 18.79 -16.67 -1.94
N PHE A 158 19.31 -16.05 -0.88
CA PHE A 158 20.19 -14.90 -1.06
C PHE A 158 21.53 -15.28 -1.70
N SER A 159 22.20 -16.33 -1.21
CA SER A 159 23.55 -16.70 -1.64
C SER A 159 23.59 -17.44 -2.99
N GLY A 160 22.49 -18.12 -3.36
CA GLY A 160 22.44 -19.03 -4.50
C GLY A 160 23.14 -20.38 -4.27
N LYS A 161 23.62 -20.64 -3.04
CA LYS A 161 24.43 -21.82 -2.66
C LYS A 161 23.88 -22.58 -1.46
N THR A 162 22.58 -22.44 -1.21
CA THR A 162 21.92 -23.03 -0.04
C THR A 162 21.96 -24.57 -0.15
N PRO A 163 22.62 -25.29 0.76
CA PRO A 163 22.81 -26.74 0.65
C PRO A 163 21.50 -27.51 0.51
N GLU A 164 20.48 -27.16 1.27
CA GLU A 164 19.16 -27.80 1.23
C GLU A 164 18.48 -27.65 -0.13
N LEU A 165 18.67 -26.51 -0.81
CA LEU A 165 18.13 -26.30 -2.15
C LEU A 165 18.93 -27.05 -3.21
N SER A 166 20.26 -27.10 -3.09
CA SER A 166 21.12 -27.88 -3.98
C SER A 166 20.86 -29.38 -3.88
N LEU A 167 20.56 -29.87 -2.67
CA LEU A 167 20.15 -31.27 -2.44
C LEU A 167 18.76 -31.55 -3.00
N LEU A 168 17.84 -30.59 -2.93
CA LEU A 168 16.48 -30.74 -3.47
C LEU A 168 16.46 -30.76 -5.01
N MET A 169 17.34 -30.00 -5.65
CA MET A 169 17.29 -29.72 -7.10
C MET A 169 17.10 -30.97 -7.99
N PRO A 170 17.85 -32.08 -7.81
CA PRO A 170 17.74 -33.25 -8.68
C PRO A 170 16.42 -34.02 -8.53
N HIS A 171 15.62 -33.69 -7.52
CA HIS A 171 14.33 -34.34 -7.23
C HIS A 171 13.12 -33.51 -7.69
N LEU A 172 13.35 -32.28 -8.17
CA LEU A 172 12.30 -31.45 -8.75
C LEU A 172 12.12 -31.82 -10.22
N ASP A 173 10.87 -32.04 -10.67
CA ASP A 173 10.59 -32.32 -12.09
C ASP A 173 11.21 -31.24 -12.98
N GLU A 174 12.17 -31.66 -13.80
CA GLU A 174 13.01 -30.82 -14.66
C GLU A 174 12.21 -30.05 -15.73
N ARG A 175 11.00 -30.49 -16.04
CA ARG A 175 10.10 -29.86 -17.02
C ARG A 175 9.35 -28.67 -16.45
N LEU A 176 9.21 -28.62 -15.13
CA LEU A 176 8.52 -27.51 -14.46
C LEU A 176 9.35 -26.23 -14.57
N PRO A 177 8.72 -25.08 -14.85
CA PRO A 177 9.41 -23.80 -14.81
C PRO A 177 9.94 -23.52 -13.40
N LEU A 178 11.18 -23.02 -13.32
CA LEU A 178 11.84 -22.67 -12.07
C LEU A 178 12.20 -21.19 -12.07
N ILE A 179 11.63 -20.43 -11.14
CA ILE A 179 12.04 -19.07 -10.81
C ILE A 179 12.99 -19.13 -9.61
N VAL A 180 14.14 -18.46 -9.69
CA VAL A 180 15.11 -18.38 -8.59
C VAL A 180 15.25 -16.92 -8.17
N LEU A 181 14.57 -16.56 -7.08
CA LEU A 181 14.67 -15.25 -6.45
C LEU A 181 15.93 -15.20 -5.57
N THR A 182 16.92 -14.40 -5.95
CA THR A 182 18.24 -14.43 -5.31
C THR A 182 18.98 -13.10 -5.30
N GLY A 183 19.89 -12.90 -4.34
CA GLY A 183 20.77 -11.72 -4.31
C GLY A 183 21.84 -11.71 -5.40
N ARG A 184 21.94 -12.79 -6.19
CA ARG A 184 22.88 -12.91 -7.30
C ARG A 184 22.30 -12.35 -8.59
N THR A 185 23.05 -11.51 -9.28
CA THR A 185 22.71 -11.02 -10.62
C THR A 185 23.12 -11.99 -11.73
N LEU A 186 24.13 -12.82 -11.46
CA LEU A 186 24.63 -13.88 -12.34
C LEU A 186 25.14 -15.04 -11.50
N ASP A 187 25.36 -16.20 -12.13
CA ASP A 187 26.15 -17.29 -11.58
C ASP A 187 25.64 -17.95 -10.29
N ALA A 188 24.32 -18.03 -10.07
CA ALA A 188 23.78 -18.78 -8.94
C ALA A 188 24.00 -20.30 -9.14
N ASP A 189 24.62 -20.98 -8.16
CA ASP A 189 24.98 -22.40 -8.28
C ASP A 189 23.73 -23.28 -8.47
N VAL A 190 22.62 -22.94 -7.81
CA VAL A 190 21.32 -23.61 -8.01
C VAL A 190 20.76 -23.45 -9.43
N VAL A 191 20.99 -22.31 -10.09
CA VAL A 191 20.58 -22.10 -11.49
C VAL A 191 21.44 -22.94 -12.41
N LYS A 192 22.77 -22.90 -12.23
CA LYS A 192 23.71 -23.71 -13.02
C LYS A 192 23.45 -25.20 -12.89
N GLN A 193 23.06 -25.66 -11.71
CA GLN A 193 22.70 -27.05 -11.48
C GLN A 193 21.42 -27.39 -12.26
N ARG A 194 20.38 -26.57 -12.11
CA ARG A 194 19.12 -26.75 -12.85
C ARG A 194 19.35 -26.75 -14.36
N GLU A 195 20.09 -25.80 -14.92
CA GLU A 195 20.32 -25.69 -16.36
C GLU A 195 21.06 -26.90 -16.97
N ARG A 196 21.85 -27.64 -16.18
CA ARG A 196 22.49 -28.89 -16.66
C ARG A 196 21.50 -30.05 -16.73
N GLU A 197 20.47 -30.01 -15.89
CA GLU A 197 19.50 -31.08 -15.70
C GLU A 197 18.16 -30.77 -16.41
N ALA A 198 17.88 -29.50 -16.73
CA ALA A 198 16.55 -29.05 -17.09
C ALA A 198 16.21 -29.13 -18.58
N SER A 199 15.03 -29.68 -18.86
CA SER A 199 14.30 -29.49 -20.12
C SER A 199 13.31 -28.32 -20.06
N GLY A 200 12.98 -27.81 -18.87
CA GLY A 200 12.10 -26.66 -18.63
C GLY A 200 12.81 -25.31 -18.51
N THR A 201 12.03 -24.23 -18.45
CA THR A 201 12.54 -22.85 -18.32
C THR A 201 13.08 -22.56 -16.92
N THR A 202 14.29 -22.02 -16.83
CA THR A 202 14.86 -21.50 -15.57
C THR A 202 15.03 -19.98 -15.67
N ILE A 203 14.51 -19.25 -14.68
CA ILE A 203 14.50 -17.79 -14.63
C ILE A 203 15.23 -17.35 -13.37
N LEU A 204 16.38 -16.71 -13.55
CA LEU A 204 17.08 -16.01 -12.46
C LEU A 204 16.39 -14.66 -12.22
N LEU A 205 15.81 -14.46 -11.04
CA LEU A 205 15.14 -13.21 -10.66
C LEU A 205 15.99 -12.48 -9.60
N PRO A 206 16.79 -11.47 -9.98
CA PRO A 206 17.77 -10.88 -9.07
C PRO A 206 17.15 -9.87 -8.09
N ALA A 207 17.51 -9.99 -6.82
CA ALA A 207 17.21 -9.07 -5.73
C ALA A 207 18.52 -8.65 -5.02
N PRO A 208 19.48 -8.02 -5.73
CA PRO A 208 20.76 -7.63 -5.16
C PRO A 208 20.59 -6.61 -4.03
N ILE A 209 21.53 -6.62 -3.09
CA ILE A 209 21.68 -5.57 -2.09
C ILE A 209 22.82 -4.63 -2.49
N HIS A 210 22.65 -3.33 -2.28
CA HIS A 210 23.66 -2.34 -2.66
C HIS A 210 24.98 -2.52 -1.89
N GLU A 211 24.88 -2.97 -0.63
CA GLU A 211 25.99 -3.27 0.25
C GLU A 211 25.66 -4.51 1.09
N SER A 212 26.67 -5.33 1.38
CA SER A 212 26.46 -6.52 2.20
C SER A 212 26.18 -6.17 3.66
N GLU A 213 25.28 -6.90 4.31
CA GLU A 213 24.93 -6.73 5.73
C GLU A 213 26.15 -6.82 6.65
N THR A 214 27.14 -7.64 6.31
CA THR A 214 28.41 -7.71 7.05
C THR A 214 29.18 -6.39 7.01
N VAL A 215 29.17 -5.69 5.87
CA VAL A 215 29.82 -4.38 5.73
C VAL A 215 28.96 -3.32 6.44
N SER A 216 27.64 -3.33 6.23
CA SER A 216 26.75 -2.31 6.79
C SER A 216 26.62 -2.38 8.31
N PHE A 217 26.62 -3.58 8.88
CA PHE A 217 26.26 -3.82 10.29
C PHE A 217 27.29 -4.66 11.07
N GLY A 218 28.38 -5.10 10.43
CA GLY A 218 29.38 -5.98 11.06
C GLY A 218 28.92 -7.43 11.22
N VAL A 219 27.69 -7.78 10.82
CA VAL A 219 27.11 -9.12 10.96
C VAL A 219 26.38 -9.54 9.68
N SER A 220 26.47 -10.81 9.33
CA SER A 220 25.77 -11.38 8.17
C SER A 220 24.31 -11.78 8.49
N ALA A 221 23.64 -11.01 9.34
CA ALA A 221 22.26 -11.25 9.72
C ALA A 221 21.33 -10.82 8.58
N PRO A 222 20.49 -11.72 8.03
CA PRO A 222 19.58 -11.34 6.94
C PRO A 222 18.57 -10.29 7.41
N THR A 223 18.71 -9.07 6.88
CA THR A 223 17.87 -7.90 7.09
C THR A 223 17.56 -7.29 5.71
N THR A 224 18.50 -6.51 5.15
CA THR A 224 18.40 -5.89 3.83
C THR A 224 18.11 -6.92 2.74
N SER A 225 18.76 -8.08 2.78
CA SER A 225 18.55 -9.18 1.82
C SER A 225 17.12 -9.73 1.86
N THR A 226 16.52 -9.81 3.06
CA THR A 226 15.13 -10.27 3.21
C THR A 226 14.13 -9.19 2.77
N THR A 227 14.44 -7.92 3.03
CA THR A 227 13.64 -6.78 2.55
C THR A 227 13.62 -6.74 1.02
N MET A 228 14.76 -6.93 0.34
CA MET A 228 14.81 -6.96 -1.13
C MET A 228 14.00 -8.13 -1.70
N ALA A 229 14.19 -9.34 -1.17
CA ALA A 229 13.45 -10.51 -1.63
C ALA A 229 11.93 -10.35 -1.44
N LEU A 230 11.51 -9.77 -0.31
CA LEU A 230 10.09 -9.48 -0.07
C LEU A 230 9.55 -8.46 -1.06
N ALA A 231 10.28 -7.36 -1.31
CA ALA A 231 9.88 -6.31 -2.23
C ALA A 231 9.73 -6.82 -3.67
N VAL A 232 10.70 -7.59 -4.17
CA VAL A 232 10.61 -8.19 -5.52
C VAL A 232 9.44 -9.18 -5.59
N GLY A 233 9.25 -10.00 -4.56
CA GLY A 233 8.14 -10.95 -4.52
C GLY A 233 6.77 -10.28 -4.50
N ASP A 234 6.60 -9.21 -3.72
CA ASP A 234 5.35 -8.43 -3.69
C ASP A 234 5.11 -7.71 -5.02
N ALA A 235 6.15 -7.16 -5.65
CA ALA A 235 6.06 -6.56 -6.98
C ALA A 235 5.63 -7.60 -8.04
N LEU A 236 6.20 -8.81 -7.99
CA LEU A 236 5.83 -9.92 -8.86
C LEU A 236 4.36 -10.32 -8.67
N ALA A 237 3.92 -10.46 -7.42
CA ALA A 237 2.54 -10.83 -7.11
C ALA A 237 1.53 -9.79 -7.58
N LEU A 238 1.77 -8.50 -7.31
CA LEU A 238 0.90 -7.41 -7.74
C LEU A 238 0.82 -7.30 -9.27
N THR A 239 1.95 -7.50 -9.96
CA THR A 239 1.99 -7.45 -11.43
C THR A 239 1.23 -8.62 -12.05
N CYS A 240 1.47 -9.85 -11.57
CA CYS A 240 0.72 -11.04 -12.01
C CYS A 240 -0.78 -10.87 -11.79
N ALA A 241 -1.18 -10.31 -10.64
CA ALA A 241 -2.58 -10.07 -10.30
C ALA A 241 -3.23 -9.06 -11.25
N GLY A 242 -2.51 -8.00 -11.62
CA GLY A 242 -2.95 -7.02 -12.61
C GLY A 242 -3.16 -7.66 -14.00
N GLU A 243 -2.23 -8.50 -14.43
CA GLU A 243 -2.30 -9.18 -15.73
C GLU A 243 -3.45 -10.20 -15.81
N LEU A 244 -3.70 -10.95 -14.73
CA LEU A 244 -4.77 -11.94 -14.68
C LEU A 244 -6.17 -11.33 -14.56
N ASN A 245 -6.28 -10.09 -14.10
CA ASN A 245 -7.55 -9.49 -13.70
C ASN A 245 -7.81 -8.08 -14.31
N PRO A 246 -7.62 -7.88 -15.63
CA PRO A 246 -7.74 -6.56 -16.25
C PRO A 246 -9.18 -6.02 -16.22
N SER A 247 -10.19 -6.89 -16.19
CA SER A 247 -11.61 -6.54 -16.28
C SER A 247 -12.36 -6.54 -14.95
N THR A 248 -11.72 -6.92 -13.83
CA THR A 248 -12.39 -7.06 -12.52
C THR A 248 -12.04 -5.94 -11.53
N GLY A 249 -11.71 -4.74 -12.02
CA GLY A 249 -11.24 -3.64 -11.15
C GLY A 249 -9.76 -3.79 -10.73
N GLY A 250 -8.98 -4.55 -11.51
CA GLY A 250 -7.56 -4.78 -11.28
C GLY A 250 -7.26 -5.46 -9.95
N VAL A 251 -6.05 -5.23 -9.44
CA VAL A 251 -5.56 -5.76 -8.16
C VAL A 251 -6.51 -5.46 -7.00
N ALA A 252 -7.06 -4.25 -6.95
CA ALA A 252 -7.94 -3.82 -5.86
C ALA A 252 -9.26 -4.61 -5.83
N GLY A 253 -9.83 -4.89 -7.01
CA GLY A 253 -11.05 -5.71 -7.13
C GLY A 253 -10.87 -7.14 -6.67
N VAL A 254 -9.72 -7.73 -7.02
CA VAL A 254 -9.35 -9.08 -6.58
C VAL A 254 -9.17 -9.13 -5.07
N PHE A 255 -8.46 -8.14 -4.51
CA PHE A 255 -8.19 -8.06 -3.09
C PHE A 255 -9.47 -7.92 -2.26
N GLY A 256 -10.40 -7.05 -2.68
CA GLY A 256 -11.69 -6.88 -2.03
C GLY A 256 -12.54 -8.16 -1.98
N ARG A 257 -12.54 -8.94 -3.07
CA ARG A 257 -13.26 -10.23 -3.14
C ARG A 257 -12.72 -11.26 -2.14
N ASN A 258 -11.41 -11.29 -1.93
CA ASN A 258 -10.75 -12.32 -1.13
C ASN A 258 -10.67 -11.99 0.37
N HIS A 259 -11.11 -10.81 0.80
CA HIS A 259 -11.04 -10.36 2.20
C HIS A 259 -12.42 -9.94 2.78
N PRO A 260 -13.45 -10.80 2.77
CA PRO A 260 -14.82 -10.43 3.14
C PRO A 260 -15.00 -9.96 4.61
N GLY A 261 -14.09 -10.31 5.52
CA GLY A 261 -14.20 -10.02 6.96
C GLY A 261 -13.18 -9.02 7.52
N GLY A 262 -12.28 -8.47 6.71
CA GLY A 262 -11.24 -7.54 7.16
C GLY A 262 -11.66 -6.08 7.04
N ALA A 263 -11.08 -5.19 7.86
CA ALA A 263 -11.28 -3.74 7.75
C ALA A 263 -11.02 -3.21 6.33
N ILE A 264 -10.08 -3.82 5.60
CA ILE A 264 -9.73 -3.44 4.22
C ILE A 264 -10.76 -3.94 3.19
N GLY A 265 -11.39 -5.10 3.41
CA GLY A 265 -12.47 -5.59 2.55
C GLY A 265 -13.80 -4.88 2.81
N ALA A 266 -14.03 -4.40 4.03
CA ALA A 266 -15.15 -3.51 4.36
C ALA A 266 -15.05 -2.16 3.61
N SER A 267 -13.82 -1.64 3.44
CA SER A 267 -13.52 -0.45 2.63
C SER A 267 -13.65 -0.70 1.12
N TYR A 268 -13.69 -1.95 0.67
CA TYR A 268 -13.94 -2.33 -0.72
C TYR A 268 -15.39 -2.78 -0.94
N ARG A 269 -16.36 -2.04 -0.36
CA ARG A 269 -17.69 -2.01 -0.97
C ARG A 269 -17.56 -1.18 -2.24
N LYS A 270 -17.87 -1.78 -3.40
CA LYS A 270 -17.97 -1.04 -4.66
C LYS A 270 -18.93 0.13 -4.40
N PRO A 271 -18.49 1.40 -4.56
CA PRO A 271 -19.35 2.53 -4.28
C PRO A 271 -20.60 2.41 -5.14
N GLN A 272 -21.78 2.54 -4.53
CA GLN A 272 -23.07 2.36 -5.21
C GLN A 272 -23.76 3.70 -5.42
N THR A 273 -23.54 4.64 -4.50
CA THR A 273 -24.22 5.92 -4.44
C THR A 273 -23.25 7.09 -4.55
N VAL A 274 -23.76 8.26 -4.89
CA VAL A 274 -23.00 9.52 -4.91
C VAL A 274 -22.39 9.80 -3.53
N ARG A 275 -23.06 9.44 -2.42
CA ARG A 275 -22.51 9.55 -1.06
C ARG A 275 -21.20 8.79 -0.89
N ASP A 276 -21.04 7.65 -1.55
CA ASP A 276 -19.88 6.77 -1.34
C ASP A 276 -18.57 7.34 -1.92
N ILE A 277 -18.66 8.35 -2.81
CA ILE A 277 -17.49 8.95 -3.48
C ILE A 277 -17.35 10.46 -3.23
N MET A 278 -18.24 11.05 -2.42
CA MET A 278 -18.18 12.48 -2.12
C MET A 278 -17.04 12.82 -1.17
N ILE A 279 -16.52 14.03 -1.31
CA ILE A 279 -15.69 14.64 -0.28
C ILE A 279 -16.64 15.25 0.75
N PRO A 280 -16.62 14.80 2.02
CA PRO A 280 -17.47 15.39 3.05
C PRO A 280 -17.22 16.90 3.15
N TYR A 281 -18.28 17.70 3.15
CA TYR A 281 -18.16 19.15 3.13
C TYR A 281 -17.47 19.67 4.41
N ALA A 282 -17.68 18.97 5.52
CA ALA A 282 -17.03 19.22 6.81
C ALA A 282 -15.50 18.99 6.79
N ASP A 283 -15.00 18.15 5.89
CA ASP A 283 -13.56 17.83 5.76
C ASP A 283 -12.81 18.84 4.87
N ILE A 284 -13.51 19.85 4.32
CA ILE A 284 -12.90 20.87 3.45
C ILE A 284 -12.41 22.05 4.30
N SER A 285 -11.09 22.26 4.28
CA SER A 285 -10.45 23.39 4.95
C SER A 285 -10.94 24.73 4.39
N THR A 286 -11.15 25.70 5.27
CA THR A 286 -11.48 27.08 4.88
C THR A 286 -10.20 27.88 4.71
N LEU A 287 -10.10 28.59 3.60
CA LEU A 287 -9.08 29.59 3.36
C LEU A 287 -9.55 30.93 3.93
N GLU A 288 -8.97 31.33 5.05
CA GLU A 288 -9.24 32.61 5.69
C GLU A 288 -8.22 33.67 5.22
N SER A 289 -8.68 34.88 4.91
CA SER A 289 -7.79 36.05 4.90
C SER A 289 -7.38 36.30 6.35
N GLY A 290 -6.08 36.42 6.64
CA GLY A 290 -5.60 36.66 8.01
C GLY A 290 -6.19 37.93 8.66
N GLU A 291 -5.79 38.23 9.90
CA GLU A 291 -6.29 39.37 10.69
C GLU A 291 -6.13 40.76 10.03
N THR A 292 -5.37 40.85 8.93
CA THR A 292 -5.32 42.02 8.05
C THR A 292 -5.97 41.69 6.71
N PRO A 293 -6.77 42.60 6.12
CA PRO A 293 -7.39 42.39 4.80
C PRO A 293 -6.32 42.47 3.71
N GLN A 294 -5.49 41.44 3.60
CA GLN A 294 -4.63 41.22 2.46
C GLN A 294 -5.42 40.41 1.43
N SER A 295 -5.33 40.82 0.16
CA SER A 295 -5.93 40.08 -0.96
C SER A 295 -5.27 38.71 -1.05
N LEU A 296 -6.07 37.63 -1.06
CA LEU A 296 -5.59 36.27 -1.21
C LEU A 296 -4.97 36.10 -2.61
N VAL A 297 -3.80 35.48 -2.70
CA VAL A 297 -3.16 35.17 -3.99
C VAL A 297 -3.17 33.67 -4.28
N GLY A 298 -2.88 33.29 -5.53
CA GLY A 298 -2.83 31.89 -5.95
C GLY A 298 -1.86 31.03 -5.10
N GLY A 299 -0.77 31.62 -4.61
CA GLY A 299 0.18 30.97 -3.71
C GLY A 299 -0.43 30.57 -2.36
N ASP A 300 -1.34 31.37 -1.81
CA ASP A 300 -2.04 31.04 -0.57
C ASP A 300 -2.99 29.85 -0.77
N VAL A 301 -3.68 29.81 -1.92
CA VAL A 301 -4.53 28.69 -2.33
C VAL A 301 -3.69 27.40 -2.44
N LEU A 302 -2.56 27.46 -3.15
CA LEU A 302 -1.69 26.29 -3.31
C LEU A 302 -1.15 25.78 -1.98
N ARG A 303 -0.67 26.69 -1.11
CA ARG A 303 -0.14 26.35 0.22
C ARG A 303 -1.22 25.72 1.09
N ALA A 304 -2.40 26.33 1.16
CA ALA A 304 -3.50 25.82 1.97
C ALA A 304 -3.98 24.45 1.47
N ALA A 305 -4.05 24.25 0.16
CA ALA A 305 -4.46 22.98 -0.42
C ALA A 305 -3.42 21.87 -0.17
N TYR A 306 -2.13 22.19 -0.21
CA TYR A 306 -1.07 21.24 0.16
C TYR A 306 -1.21 20.73 1.60
N THR A 307 -1.65 21.61 2.51
CA THR A 307 -1.92 21.25 3.91
C THR A 307 -3.31 20.67 4.16
N SER A 308 -4.21 20.69 3.15
CA SER A 308 -5.58 20.20 3.26
C SER A 308 -5.61 18.67 3.14
N LYS A 309 -6.40 18.02 4.00
CA LYS A 309 -6.61 16.56 3.96
C LYS A 309 -7.18 16.09 2.61
N THR A 310 -8.00 16.94 1.97
CA THR A 310 -8.74 16.60 0.76
C THR A 310 -8.17 17.23 -0.51
N GLY A 311 -7.29 18.23 -0.36
CA GLY A 311 -6.85 19.10 -1.45
C GLY A 311 -7.90 20.09 -1.94
N TRP A 312 -9.12 20.04 -1.40
CA TRP A 312 -10.17 21.04 -1.63
C TRP A 312 -10.05 22.18 -0.62
N LEU A 313 -10.52 23.35 -1.01
CA LEU A 313 -10.60 24.53 -0.15
C LEU A 313 -11.96 25.21 -0.27
N ARG A 314 -12.47 25.72 0.84
CA ARG A 314 -13.56 26.72 0.88
C ARG A 314 -12.95 28.11 0.87
N VAL A 315 -13.46 28.99 0.03
CA VAL A 315 -13.04 30.40 -0.03
C VAL A 315 -14.25 31.23 0.39
N GLY A 316 -14.15 31.91 1.52
CA GLY A 316 -15.29 32.61 2.10
C GLY A 316 -16.43 31.65 2.48
N ALA A 317 -17.66 32.18 2.46
CA ALA A 317 -18.85 31.43 2.87
C ALA A 317 -19.51 30.62 1.73
N ASP A 318 -19.22 30.94 0.47
CA ASP A 318 -20.02 30.51 -0.67
C ASP A 318 -19.22 29.99 -1.86
N ALA A 319 -17.89 29.91 -1.80
CA ALA A 319 -17.07 29.40 -2.90
C ALA A 319 -16.16 28.24 -2.50
N ILE A 320 -15.81 27.41 -3.48
CA ILE A 320 -14.82 26.34 -3.31
C ILE A 320 -13.80 26.33 -4.44
N VAL A 321 -12.64 25.75 -4.15
CA VAL A 321 -11.56 25.48 -5.11
C VAL A 321 -11.31 23.98 -5.12
N SER A 322 -11.32 23.38 -6.31
CA SER A 322 -11.09 21.95 -6.49
C SER A 322 -9.62 21.64 -6.81
N PRO A 323 -9.14 20.42 -6.50
CA PRO A 323 -7.77 20.00 -6.81
C PRO A 323 -7.39 20.15 -8.29
N THR A 324 -8.32 19.91 -9.22
CA THR A 324 -8.03 20.02 -10.66
C THR A 324 -7.77 21.47 -11.06
N ARG A 325 -8.53 22.43 -10.52
CA ARG A 325 -8.28 23.86 -10.78
C ARG A 325 -6.94 24.31 -10.21
N ILE A 326 -6.57 23.84 -9.02
CA ILE A 326 -5.28 24.14 -8.40
C ILE A 326 -4.12 23.63 -9.24
N ARG A 327 -4.23 22.39 -9.76
CA ARG A 327 -3.21 21.79 -10.64
C ARG A 327 -3.01 22.53 -11.97
N ARG A 328 -4.00 23.30 -12.42
CA ARG A 328 -3.91 24.09 -13.67
C ARG A 328 -3.22 25.43 -13.48
N MET A 329 -3.03 25.89 -12.24
CA MET A 329 -2.33 27.15 -11.98
C MET A 329 -0.89 27.07 -12.45
N ASN A 330 -0.44 28.12 -13.14
CA ASN A 330 0.96 28.29 -13.52
C ASN A 330 1.70 29.20 -12.53
N SER A 331 3.03 29.25 -12.64
CA SER A 331 3.87 30.02 -11.71
C SER A 331 3.57 31.53 -11.68
N ALA A 332 3.09 32.11 -12.78
CA ALA A 332 2.74 33.54 -12.82
C ALA A 332 1.44 33.84 -12.06
N GLU A 333 0.55 32.85 -11.93
CA GLU A 333 -0.73 32.97 -11.22
C GLU A 333 -0.59 32.85 -9.70
N LEU A 334 0.55 32.35 -9.20
CA LEU A 334 0.80 32.24 -7.77
C LEU A 334 0.89 33.62 -7.08
N ALA A 335 1.37 34.64 -7.79
CA ALA A 335 1.46 36.00 -7.28
C ALA A 335 0.22 36.85 -7.60
N ARG A 336 -0.74 36.30 -8.37
CA ARG A 336 -1.93 37.01 -8.82
C ARG A 336 -3.03 36.93 -7.77
N GLU A 337 -3.80 38.00 -7.63
CA GLU A 337 -4.93 38.05 -6.71
C GLU A 337 -6.06 37.11 -7.15
N LEU A 338 -6.71 36.49 -6.18
CA LEU A 338 -7.81 35.56 -6.41
C LEU A 338 -8.99 36.24 -7.11
N ALA A 339 -9.23 37.53 -6.83
CA ALA A 339 -10.24 38.34 -7.50
C ALA A 339 -10.03 38.44 -9.02
N ASP A 340 -8.77 38.37 -9.47
CA ASP A 340 -8.41 38.40 -10.89
C ASP A 340 -8.41 37.00 -11.54
N MET A 341 -8.72 35.95 -10.77
CA MET A 341 -8.75 34.55 -11.20
C MET A 341 -10.13 33.92 -10.93
N PRO A 342 -11.21 34.42 -11.55
CA PRO A 342 -12.56 33.91 -11.32
C PRO A 342 -12.73 32.45 -11.72
N TRP A 343 -11.86 31.94 -12.61
CA TRP A 343 -11.84 30.53 -13.01
C TRP A 343 -11.35 29.59 -11.89
N LEU A 344 -10.64 30.08 -10.88
CA LEU A 344 -10.07 29.23 -9.83
C LEU A 344 -11.11 28.84 -8.78
N THR A 345 -12.11 29.70 -8.55
CA THR A 345 -13.18 29.50 -7.56
C THR A 345 -14.50 29.18 -8.24
N VAL A 346 -15.31 28.31 -7.63
CA VAL A 346 -16.68 28.04 -8.06
C VAL A 346 -17.62 28.40 -6.93
N ARG A 347 -18.56 29.29 -7.19
CA ARG A 347 -19.58 29.71 -6.21
C ARG A 347 -20.67 28.66 -6.09
N ARG A 348 -21.30 28.59 -4.92
CA ARG A 348 -22.37 27.65 -4.59
C ARG A 348 -23.57 27.75 -5.54
N ALA A 349 -23.84 28.95 -6.08
CA ALA A 349 -24.89 29.15 -7.08
C ALA A 349 -24.65 28.35 -8.38
N ALA A 350 -23.39 28.01 -8.68
CA ALA A 350 -22.98 27.26 -9.86
C ALA A 350 -22.81 25.75 -9.59
N PHE A 351 -23.25 25.26 -8.43
CA PHE A 351 -23.14 23.85 -8.09
C PHE A 351 -24.29 23.06 -8.68
N ILE A 352 -23.96 21.93 -9.31
CA ILE A 352 -24.95 20.94 -9.73
C ILE A 352 -25.37 20.15 -8.49
N SER A 353 -26.67 20.00 -8.25
CA SER A 353 -27.16 19.29 -7.06
C SER A 353 -27.54 17.85 -7.40
N LEU A 354 -27.03 16.90 -6.61
CA LEU A 354 -27.44 15.49 -6.64
C LEU A 354 -27.77 14.99 -5.24
N GLY A 355 -28.80 14.16 -5.11
CA GLY A 355 -29.14 13.52 -3.83
C GLY A 355 -28.08 12.49 -3.43
N ALA A 356 -27.75 12.40 -2.15
CA ALA A 356 -26.73 11.51 -1.60
C ALA A 356 -27.00 10.02 -1.90
N ALA A 357 -28.27 9.62 -1.90
CA ALA A 357 -28.71 8.26 -2.23
C ALA A 357 -28.75 7.93 -3.74
N THR A 358 -28.47 8.91 -4.61
CA THR A 358 -28.49 8.70 -6.07
C THR A 358 -27.50 7.61 -6.46
N GLN A 359 -27.96 6.61 -7.20
CA GLN A 359 -27.10 5.53 -7.69
C GLN A 359 -26.07 6.08 -8.70
N LEU A 360 -24.81 5.69 -8.58
CA LEU A 360 -23.74 6.21 -9.42
C LEU A 360 -23.99 6.00 -10.90
N LYS A 361 -24.52 4.83 -11.28
CA LYS A 361 -24.89 4.55 -12.68
C LYS A 361 -25.88 5.58 -13.23
N ALA A 362 -26.94 5.89 -12.48
CA ALA A 362 -27.95 6.87 -12.87
C ALA A 362 -27.37 8.29 -12.92
N ALA A 363 -26.51 8.65 -11.95
CA ALA A 363 -25.80 9.92 -11.94
C ALA A 363 -24.89 10.08 -13.17
N GLY A 364 -24.13 9.04 -13.53
CA GLY A 364 -23.26 9.04 -14.71
C GLY A 364 -24.02 9.13 -16.04
N GLU A 365 -25.14 8.42 -16.18
CA GLU A 365 -26.03 8.55 -17.34
C GLU A 365 -26.60 9.96 -17.46
N TRP A 366 -27.09 10.52 -16.36
CA TRP A 366 -27.63 11.89 -16.30
C TRP A 366 -26.57 12.94 -16.65
N MET A 367 -25.34 12.81 -16.14
CA MET A 367 -24.25 13.72 -16.46
C MET A 367 -23.91 13.70 -17.94
N ARG A 368 -23.70 12.50 -18.53
CA ARG A 368 -23.41 12.39 -19.96
C ARG A 368 -24.53 12.97 -20.82
N SER A 369 -25.78 12.77 -20.43
CA SER A 369 -26.93 13.35 -21.14
C SER A 369 -26.94 14.87 -21.09
N ASN A 370 -26.61 15.49 -19.94
CA ASN A 370 -26.58 16.95 -19.83
C ASN A 370 -25.34 17.58 -20.49
N MET A 371 -24.23 16.84 -20.57
CA MET A 371 -23.03 17.28 -21.32
C MET A 371 -23.21 17.20 -22.84
N ALA A 372 -24.14 16.37 -23.33
CA ALA A 372 -24.40 16.16 -24.75
C ALA A 372 -25.45 17.12 -25.36
N LYS A 373 -26.09 17.98 -24.54
CA LYS A 373 -27.09 18.96 -25.04
C LYS A 373 -26.41 20.02 -25.93
N PRO A 374 -26.95 20.31 -27.13
CA PRO A 374 -26.38 21.30 -28.05
C PRO A 374 -26.50 22.73 -27.52
N ARG A 375 -25.56 23.59 -27.94
CA ARG A 375 -25.43 25.01 -27.55
C ARG A 375 -26.39 25.92 -28.33
N ASP A 376 -27.70 25.70 -28.25
CA ASP A 376 -28.65 26.59 -28.92
C ASP A 376 -29.47 27.42 -27.91
N LEU A 377 -29.00 28.67 -27.76
CA LEU A 377 -29.70 29.95 -27.60
C LEU A 377 -31.06 29.97 -26.85
N GLU A 378 -31.03 30.53 -25.64
CA GLU A 378 -32.01 31.42 -24.97
C GLU A 378 -32.29 31.12 -23.47
N ASP A 379 -31.77 30.02 -22.92
CA ASP A 379 -31.83 29.77 -21.47
C ASP A 379 -30.44 29.88 -20.81
N ASP A 380 -30.33 30.67 -19.74
CA ASP A 380 -29.16 30.80 -18.85
C ASP A 380 -28.88 29.50 -18.05
N GLU A 381 -29.02 28.32 -18.64
CA GLU A 381 -28.66 27.04 -18.00
C GLU A 381 -27.15 26.82 -18.10
N GLU A 382 -26.47 26.88 -16.95
CA GLU A 382 -25.03 26.58 -16.85
C GLU A 382 -24.71 25.17 -17.38
N VAL A 383 -23.84 25.11 -18.38
CA VAL A 383 -23.45 23.86 -19.05
C VAL A 383 -22.62 22.99 -18.10
N CYS A 384 -23.03 21.73 -17.91
CA CYS A 384 -22.27 20.73 -17.16
C CYS A 384 -20.97 20.38 -17.90
N THR A 385 -19.83 20.43 -17.21
CA THR A 385 -18.49 20.06 -17.69
C THR A 385 -17.85 19.07 -16.71
N PRO A 386 -16.76 18.35 -17.06
CA PRO A 386 -16.09 17.46 -16.11
C PRO A 386 -15.57 18.19 -14.85
N GLU A 387 -15.30 19.49 -14.97
CA GLU A 387 -14.82 20.37 -13.88
C GLU A 387 -15.96 21.10 -13.15
N SER A 388 -17.21 20.80 -13.50
CA SER A 388 -18.36 21.30 -12.76
C SER A 388 -18.37 20.68 -11.37
N ILE A 389 -18.72 21.50 -10.37
CA ILE A 389 -18.83 21.06 -8.99
C ILE A 389 -20.21 20.48 -8.77
N VAL A 390 -20.25 19.31 -8.16
CA VAL A 390 -21.47 18.66 -7.72
C VAL A 390 -21.58 18.80 -6.20
N ALA A 391 -22.66 19.42 -5.74
CA ALA A 391 -23.10 19.38 -4.35
C ALA A 391 -23.95 18.14 -4.10
N VAL A 392 -23.60 17.41 -3.04
CA VAL A 392 -24.31 16.21 -2.62
C VAL A 392 -25.25 16.56 -1.47
N LEU A 393 -26.54 16.36 -1.69
CA LEU A 393 -27.61 16.78 -0.80
C LEU A 393 -28.23 15.61 -0.03
N GLU A 394 -28.52 15.81 1.26
CA GLU A 394 -29.43 14.95 2.02
C GLU A 394 -30.90 15.18 1.64
N GLU A 395 -31.80 14.34 2.15
CA GLU A 395 -33.25 14.46 1.90
C GLU A 395 -33.85 15.77 2.42
N ASP A 396 -33.23 16.40 3.42
CA ASP A 396 -33.61 17.70 3.97
C ASP A 396 -33.02 18.90 3.20
N GLY A 397 -32.21 18.63 2.16
CA GLY A 397 -31.56 19.65 1.33
C GLY A 397 -30.22 20.15 1.88
N GLU A 398 -29.69 19.58 2.97
CA GLU A 398 -28.36 19.93 3.49
C GLU A 398 -27.24 19.44 2.55
N VAL A 399 -26.23 20.28 2.32
CA VAL A 399 -25.03 19.90 1.56
C VAL A 399 -24.10 19.11 2.48
N VAL A 400 -24.03 17.80 2.29
CA VAL A 400 -23.15 16.91 3.08
C VAL A 400 -21.80 16.67 2.43
N GLY A 401 -21.67 16.93 1.14
CA GLY A 401 -20.42 16.74 0.42
C GLY A 401 -20.36 17.44 -0.93
N VAL A 402 -19.18 17.44 -1.52
CA VAL A 402 -18.93 17.93 -2.88
C VAL A 402 -17.99 16.99 -3.64
N MET A 403 -18.02 17.09 -4.96
CA MET A 403 -17.06 16.41 -5.84
C MET A 403 -17.00 17.12 -7.19
N GLU A 404 -16.03 16.75 -8.03
CA GLU A 404 -16.03 17.12 -9.45
C GLU A 404 -16.90 16.13 -10.23
N ALA A 405 -17.57 16.60 -11.29
CA ALA A 405 -18.38 15.74 -12.15
C ALA A 405 -17.54 14.61 -12.80
N SER A 406 -16.26 14.87 -13.09
CA SER A 406 -15.29 13.87 -13.54
C SER A 406 -15.22 12.64 -12.61
N ALA A 407 -15.32 12.82 -11.29
CA ALA A 407 -15.27 11.71 -10.34
C ALA A 407 -16.42 10.71 -10.54
N ILE A 408 -17.61 11.19 -10.91
CA ILE A 408 -18.75 10.32 -11.24
C ILE A 408 -18.54 9.65 -12.60
N LEU A 409 -18.04 10.39 -13.59
CA LEU A 409 -17.80 9.87 -14.93
C LEU A 409 -16.73 8.78 -14.94
N ASP A 410 -15.66 8.94 -14.17
CA ASP A 410 -14.55 7.99 -14.07
C ASP A 410 -15.02 6.66 -13.46
N VAL A 411 -15.82 6.72 -12.39
CA VAL A 411 -16.33 5.52 -11.69
C VAL A 411 -17.41 4.79 -12.49
N THR A 412 -18.07 5.48 -13.42
CA THR A 412 -19.17 4.93 -14.23
C THR A 412 -18.78 4.64 -15.68
N SER A 413 -17.50 4.78 -16.02
CA SER A 413 -16.95 4.58 -17.36
C SER A 413 -16.86 3.13 -17.81
#